data_AF-A0A0C2CGH5-F1
#
_entry.id   AF-A0A0C2CGH5-F1
#
_cell.length_a   1.000
_cell.length_b   1.000
_cell.length_c   1.000
_cell.angle_alpha   90.00
_cell.angle_beta   90.00
_cell.angle_gamma   90.00
#
_symmetry.space_group_name_H-M   'P 1'
#
loop_
_entity.id
_entity.type
_entity.pdbx_description
1 polymer ?
#
loop_
_entity_poly.entity_id
_entity_poly.type
_entity_poly.pdbx_seq_one_letter_code
_entity_poly.pdbx_strand_id
1 'polypeptide(L)'
;TGTQFLPRVGSYSFYDFPKYPRIGAYSRSAEWDLLRATSSRYAQIYPGCCGQQFYIDIRYNIVIRRKAIFFTVMLTIPCMLIANSTPFVFVIPPNEHKMTFSISVFVAFTLFYLVLIELIPPTSLVLPLIGE
;
A
#
# COMPACT_ATOMS: atom_id res chain seq x y z
N THR A 1 -39.10 -42.67 -16.22
CA THR A 1 -38.01 -42.52 -15.23
C THR A 1 -36.70 -42.35 -15.98
N GLY A 2 -36.45 -41.14 -16.48
CA GLY A 2 -35.32 -40.84 -17.36
C GLY A 2 -34.09 -40.46 -16.57
N THR A 3 -33.08 -41.33 -16.57
CA THR A 3 -31.74 -41.05 -16.07
C THR A 3 -31.06 -40.04 -17.00
N GLN A 4 -30.94 -38.78 -16.55
CA GLN A 4 -30.16 -37.77 -17.24
C GLN A 4 -28.68 -38.13 -17.15
N PHE A 5 -28.13 -38.49 -18.31
CA PHE A 5 -26.71 -38.61 -18.59
C PHE A 5 -26.02 -37.26 -18.37
N LEU A 6 -25.15 -37.18 -17.35
CA LEU A 6 -24.16 -36.13 -17.23
C LEU A 6 -23.00 -36.43 -18.19
N PRO A 7 -22.62 -35.52 -19.11
CA PRO A 7 -21.46 -35.73 -19.95
C PRO A 7 -20.18 -35.59 -19.10
N ARG A 8 -19.44 -36.69 -18.92
CA ARG A 8 -18.05 -36.69 -18.45
C ARG A 8 -17.17 -36.06 -19.54
N VAL A 9 -16.98 -34.75 -19.48
CA VAL A 9 -15.84 -34.09 -20.11
C VAL A 9 -14.81 -33.85 -19.00
N GLY A 10 -13.54 -34.06 -19.32
CA GLY A 10 -12.40 -34.17 -18.41
C GLY A 10 -12.46 -33.33 -17.13
N SER A 11 -12.10 -34.00 -16.05
CA SER A 11 -12.05 -33.67 -14.61
C SER A 11 -11.59 -32.25 -14.22
N TYR A 12 -12.31 -31.22 -14.63
CA TYR A 12 -12.30 -29.91 -14.00
C TYR A 12 -13.72 -29.38 -14.04
N SER A 13 -14.47 -29.68 -12.98
CA SER A 13 -15.69 -28.95 -12.68
C SER A 13 -15.35 -27.46 -12.69
N PHE A 14 -15.92 -26.71 -13.64
CA PHE A 14 -15.90 -25.24 -13.65
C PHE A 14 -16.46 -24.63 -12.33
N TYR A 15 -17.05 -25.46 -11.47
CA TYR A 15 -17.52 -25.13 -10.13
C TYR A 15 -16.43 -25.18 -9.03
N ASP A 16 -15.25 -25.73 -9.30
CA ASP A 16 -14.18 -25.89 -8.31
C ASP A 16 -13.14 -24.77 -8.44
N PHE A 17 -13.54 -23.54 -8.12
CA PHE A 17 -12.59 -22.44 -8.01
C PHE A 17 -11.74 -22.62 -6.75
N PRO A 18 -10.40 -22.71 -6.85
CA PRO A 18 -9.55 -22.88 -5.69
C PRO A 18 -9.66 -21.65 -4.80
N LYS A 19 -10.05 -21.86 -3.53
CA LYS A 19 -10.27 -20.81 -2.50
C LYS A 19 -9.06 -19.90 -2.26
N TYR A 20 -7.87 -20.40 -2.58
CA TYR A 20 -6.62 -19.66 -2.57
C TYR A 20 -6.06 -19.58 -4.00
N PRO A 21 -5.75 -18.37 -4.51
CA PRO A 21 -5.05 -18.24 -5.78
C PRO A 21 -3.62 -18.79 -5.65
N ARG A 22 -3.08 -19.37 -6.73
CA ARG A 22 -1.69 -19.85 -6.74
C ARG A 22 -0.73 -18.66 -6.81
N ILE A 23 0.04 -18.46 -5.74
CA ILE A 23 1.01 -17.37 -5.57
C ILE A 23 2.38 -17.72 -6.23
N GLY A 24 2.46 -18.79 -7.05
CA GLY A 24 3.72 -19.32 -7.59
C GLY A 24 4.52 -18.38 -8.50
N ALA A 25 3.92 -17.30 -8.99
CA ALA A 25 4.58 -16.26 -9.79
C ALA A 25 4.63 -14.89 -9.09
N TYR A 26 4.37 -14.83 -7.78
CA TYR A 26 4.44 -13.58 -7.02
C TYR A 26 5.89 -13.18 -6.75
N SER A 27 6.29 -12.02 -7.28
CA SER A 27 7.54 -11.37 -6.90
C SER A 27 7.33 -10.54 -5.64
N ARG A 28 8.16 -10.73 -4.62
CA ARG A 28 8.06 -9.98 -3.36
C ARG A 28 8.35 -8.50 -3.62
N SER A 29 7.45 -7.63 -3.18
CA SER A 29 7.66 -6.18 -3.22
C SER A 29 8.29 -5.67 -1.92
N ALA A 30 9.17 -4.68 -1.99
CA ALA A 30 9.76 -4.03 -0.80
C ALA A 30 8.73 -3.18 -0.03
N GLU A 31 7.70 -2.70 -0.73
CA GLU A 31 6.70 -1.77 -0.20
C GLU A 31 5.44 -2.47 0.36
N TRP A 32 5.14 -3.68 -0.13
CA TRP A 32 3.88 -4.37 0.13
C TRP A 32 4.11 -5.83 0.46
N ASP A 33 3.56 -6.26 1.60
CA ASP A 33 3.52 -7.66 1.99
C ASP A 33 2.14 -8.25 1.68
N LEU A 34 2.11 -9.34 0.93
CA LEU A 34 0.87 -10.05 0.64
C LEU A 34 0.54 -10.96 1.83
N LEU A 35 -0.44 -10.56 2.66
CA LEU A 35 -0.83 -11.36 3.82
C LEU A 35 -1.66 -12.56 3.39
N ARG A 36 -2.76 -12.30 2.67
CA ARG A 36 -3.71 -13.33 2.23
C ARG A 36 -4.37 -12.89 0.94
N ALA A 37 -4.57 -13.84 0.03
CA ALA A 37 -5.45 -13.68 -1.11
C ALA A 37 -6.50 -14.79 -1.06
N THR A 38 -7.77 -14.43 -1.18
CA THR A 38 -8.89 -15.40 -1.20
C THR A 38 -9.79 -15.10 -2.38
N SER A 39 -10.23 -16.13 -3.08
CA SER A 39 -11.22 -16.03 -4.15
C SER A 39 -12.56 -16.56 -3.64
N SER A 40 -13.64 -15.85 -3.96
CA SER A 40 -15.00 -16.34 -3.74
C SER A 40 -15.84 -16.11 -4.98
N ARG A 41 -16.47 -17.17 -5.46
CA ARG A 41 -17.52 -17.08 -6.48
C ARG A 41 -18.79 -16.55 -5.82
N TYR A 42 -19.45 -15.60 -6.45
CA TYR A 42 -20.71 -15.06 -6.00
C TYR A 42 -21.69 -14.99 -7.18
N ALA A 43 -22.89 -15.52 -7.01
CA ALA A 43 -23.96 -15.35 -7.99
C ALA A 43 -24.91 -14.28 -7.46
N GLN A 44 -24.90 -13.08 -8.07
CA GLN A 44 -25.76 -11.97 -7.66
C GLN A 44 -26.74 -11.63 -8.78
N ILE A 45 -27.95 -11.23 -8.38
CA ILE A 45 -28.94 -10.66 -9.29
C ILE A 45 -28.77 -9.15 -9.20
N TYR A 46 -28.54 -8.49 -10.33
CA TYR A 46 -28.41 -7.04 -10.41
C TYR A 46 -29.77 -6.42 -10.78
N PRO A 47 -30.50 -5.83 -9.82
CA PRO A 47 -31.78 -5.20 -10.10
C PRO A 47 -31.54 -3.94 -10.95
N GLY A 48 -32.07 -3.93 -12.18
CA GLY A 48 -32.09 -2.73 -13.03
C GLY A 48 -31.50 -2.88 -14.44
N CYS A 49 -30.77 -3.95 -14.77
CA CYS A 49 -30.16 -4.08 -16.10
C CYS A 49 -30.70 -5.24 -16.95
N CYS A 50 -31.03 -6.41 -16.35
CA CYS A 50 -31.39 -7.61 -17.13
C CYS A 50 -32.42 -8.58 -16.47
N GLY A 51 -33.34 -8.11 -15.62
CA GLY A 51 -34.37 -8.99 -15.00
C GLY A 51 -33.81 -10.01 -13.99
N GLN A 52 -34.57 -11.08 -13.71
CA GLN A 52 -34.27 -12.12 -12.68
C GLN A 52 -33.12 -13.09 -13.03
N GLN A 53 -32.25 -12.75 -13.99
CA GLN A 53 -31.14 -13.62 -14.38
C GLN A 53 -29.96 -13.50 -13.41
N PHE A 54 -29.44 -14.66 -12.99
CA PHE A 54 -28.28 -14.76 -12.11
C PHE A 54 -27.01 -14.50 -12.92
N TYR A 55 -26.20 -13.52 -12.50
CA TYR A 55 -24.86 -13.29 -13.05
C TYR A 55 -23.82 -13.85 -12.10
N ILE A 56 -22.82 -14.53 -12.66
CA ILE A 56 -21.75 -15.19 -11.92
C ILE A 56 -20.52 -14.29 -11.87
N ASP A 57 -20.26 -13.69 -10.71
CA ASP A 57 -19.08 -12.87 -10.48
C ASP A 57 -18.04 -13.63 -9.66
N ILE A 58 -16.77 -13.39 -9.98
CA ILE A 58 -15.65 -13.92 -9.24
C ILE A 58 -14.98 -12.75 -8.52
N ARG A 59 -15.08 -12.72 -7.19
CA ARG A 59 -14.46 -11.68 -6.37
C ARG A 59 -13.16 -12.18 -5.76
N TYR A 60 -12.07 -11.47 -6.03
CA TYR A 60 -10.78 -11.68 -5.41
C TYR A 60 -10.62 -10.66 -4.28
N ASN A 61 -10.46 -11.16 -3.05
CA ASN A 61 -10.11 -10.34 -1.90
C ASN A 61 -8.62 -10.50 -1.63
N ILE A 62 -7.88 -9.40 -1.74
CA ILE A 62 -6.43 -9.36 -1.59
C ILE A 62 -6.13 -8.47 -0.39
N VAL A 63 -5.63 -9.09 0.68
CA VAL A 63 -5.22 -8.40 1.90
C VAL A 63 -3.72 -8.14 1.81
N ILE A 64 -3.37 -6.87 1.63
CA ILE A 64 -1.99 -6.37 1.57
C ILE A 64 -1.65 -5.55 2.83
N ARG A 65 -0.41 -5.64 3.29
CA ARG A 65 0.14 -4.81 4.37
C ARG A 65 1.21 -3.89 3.81
N ARG A 66 1.11 -2.59 4.08
CA ARG A 66 2.15 -1.61 3.72
C ARG A 66 3.35 -1.78 4.64
N LYS A 67 4.55 -1.99 4.08
CA LYS A 67 5.82 -1.99 4.81
C LYS A 67 6.45 -0.61 4.67
N ALA A 68 6.30 0.24 5.69
CA ALA A 68 6.82 1.61 5.70
C ALA A 68 8.33 1.70 6.03
N ILE A 69 9.10 0.61 5.97
CA ILE A 69 10.48 0.57 6.47
C ILE A 69 11.37 1.59 5.74
N PHE A 70 11.27 1.66 4.41
CA PHE A 70 11.99 2.65 3.61
C PHE A 70 11.58 4.09 3.99
N PHE A 71 10.29 4.30 4.20
CA PHE A 71 9.73 5.59 4.58
C PHE A 71 10.19 6.05 5.97
N THR A 72 10.18 5.16 6.96
CA THR A 72 10.66 5.44 8.32
C THR A 72 12.13 5.82 8.35
N VAL A 73 12.97 5.13 7.55
CA VAL A 73 14.40 5.46 7.44
C VAL A 73 14.61 6.82 6.77
N MET A 74 13.90 7.09 5.67
CA MET A 74 13.96 8.37 4.97
C MET A 74 13.49 9.55 5.83
N LEU A 75 12.56 9.33 6.78
CA LEU A 75 12.16 10.32 7.78
C LEU A 75 13.13 10.47 8.96
N THR A 76 13.87 9.42 9.32
CA THR A 76 14.84 9.48 10.43
C THR A 76 16.06 10.31 10.05
N ILE A 77 16.48 10.27 8.79
CA ILE A 77 17.62 11.04 8.26
C ILE A 77 17.49 12.55 8.52
N PRO A 78 16.40 13.27 8.13
CA PRO A 78 16.26 14.69 8.40
C PRO A 78 16.21 15.00 9.91
N CYS A 79 15.65 14.11 10.75
CA CYS A 79 15.68 14.28 12.21
C CYS A 79 17.11 14.25 12.77
N MET A 80 17.93 13.29 12.34
CA MET A 80 19.33 13.19 12.80
C MET A 80 20.17 14.38 12.32
N LEU A 81 19.89 14.88 11.11
CA LEU A 81 20.54 16.05 10.54
C LEU A 81 20.20 17.34 11.29
N ILE A 82 18.94 17.53 11.71
CA ILE A 82 18.52 18.65 12.56
C ILE A 82 19.10 18.54 13.98
N ALA A 83 19.11 17.34 14.55
CA ALA A 83 19.72 17.09 15.85
C ALA A 83 21.22 17.41 15.85
N ASN A 84 21.92 17.08 14.76
CA ASN A 84 23.34 17.38 14.60
C ASN A 84 23.63 18.86 14.29
N SER A 85 22.72 19.59 13.61
CA SER A 85 22.92 21.01 13.33
C SER A 85 22.86 21.88 14.60
N THR A 86 22.08 21.45 15.61
CA THR A 86 21.91 22.17 16.88
C THR A 86 23.24 22.39 17.64
N PRO A 87 24.05 21.37 17.97
CA PRO A 87 25.36 21.56 18.59
C PRO A 87 26.38 22.18 17.62
N PHE A 88 26.28 21.90 16.32
CA PHE A 88 27.20 22.42 15.31
C PHE A 88 27.19 23.96 15.24
N VAL A 89 26.02 24.57 15.43
CA VAL A 89 25.89 26.02 15.57
C VAL A 89 26.66 26.54 16.78
N PHE A 90 26.76 25.80 17.89
CA PHE A 90 27.52 26.26 19.07
C PHE A 90 29.03 26.10 18.94
N VAL A 91 29.51 25.18 18.09
CA VAL A 91 30.95 24.92 17.88
C VAL A 91 31.62 25.99 17.02
N ILE A 92 30.88 26.61 16.10
CA ILE A 92 31.43 27.64 15.19
C ILE A 92 31.45 29.02 15.90
N PRO A 93 32.63 29.68 16.02
CA PRO A 93 32.73 31.03 16.57
C PRO A 93 31.88 32.02 15.75
N PRO A 94 31.43 33.14 16.35
CA PRO A 94 30.43 34.05 15.78
C PRO A 94 31.04 34.89 14.65
N ASN A 95 31.28 34.26 13.52
CA ASN A 95 31.63 34.90 12.27
C ASN A 95 30.33 35.06 11.47
N GLU A 96 30.18 36.14 10.71
CA GLU A 96 28.96 36.45 9.93
C GLU A 96 28.47 35.28 9.06
N HIS A 97 29.39 34.40 8.64
CA HIS A 97 29.12 33.21 7.83
C HIS A 97 28.36 32.08 8.55
N LYS A 98 28.26 32.11 9.88
CA LYS A 98 27.58 31.07 10.67
C LYS A 98 26.09 30.93 10.33
N MET A 99 25.40 32.07 10.20
CA MET A 99 23.97 32.07 9.87
C MET A 99 23.72 31.62 8.44
N THR A 100 24.56 32.05 7.49
CA THR A 100 24.46 31.66 6.08
C THR A 100 24.63 30.15 5.87
N PHE A 101 25.60 29.53 6.55
CA PHE A 101 25.78 28.08 6.52
C PHE A 101 24.59 27.33 7.14
N SER A 102 24.08 27.82 8.27
CA SER A 102 22.92 27.21 8.91
C SER A 102 21.66 27.29 8.04
N ILE A 103 21.41 28.43 7.39
CA ILE A 103 20.25 28.64 6.52
C ILE A 103 20.33 27.76 5.28
N SER A 104 21.49 27.67 4.62
CA SER A 104 21.64 26.82 3.43
C SER A 104 21.37 25.34 3.73
N VAL A 105 21.84 24.86 4.89
CA VAL A 105 21.57 23.50 5.39
C VAL A 105 20.09 23.29 5.70
N PHE A 106 19.42 24.26 6.35
CA PHE A 106 17.99 24.17 6.67
C PHE A 106 17.10 24.20 5.42
N VAL A 107 17.46 24.99 4.41
CA VAL A 107 16.80 25.02 3.10
C VAL A 107 16.93 23.68 2.40
N ALA A 108 18.12 23.06 2.41
CA ALA A 108 18.32 21.73 1.83
C ALA A 108 17.44 20.66 2.51
N PHE A 109 17.28 20.70 3.84
CA PHE A 109 16.37 19.79 4.54
C PHE A 109 14.90 20.02 4.19
N THR A 110 14.49 21.28 4.10
CA THR A 110 13.12 21.63 3.70
C THR A 110 12.84 21.12 2.29
N LEU A 111 13.77 21.27 1.35
CA LEU A 111 13.62 20.75 -0.01
C LEU A 111 13.54 19.22 -0.05
N PHE A 112 14.39 18.52 0.71
CA PHE A 112 14.30 17.07 0.83
C PHE A 112 12.95 16.61 1.41
N TYR A 113 12.48 17.28 2.46
CA TYR A 113 11.17 17.03 3.06
C TYR A 113 10.02 17.29 2.07
N LEU A 114 10.08 18.40 1.31
CA LEU A 114 9.10 18.73 0.28
C LEU A 114 9.04 17.64 -0.81
N VAL A 115 10.19 17.14 -1.27
CA VAL A 115 10.24 16.01 -2.19
C VAL A 115 9.63 14.76 -1.54
N LEU A 116 9.90 14.52 -0.27
CA LEU A 116 9.38 13.38 0.47
C LEU A 116 7.85 13.41 0.59
N ILE A 117 7.24 14.56 0.89
CA ILE A 117 5.77 14.69 0.96
C ILE A 117 5.09 14.54 -0.39
N GLU A 118 5.78 14.86 -1.50
CA GLU A 118 5.28 14.64 -2.86
C GLU A 118 5.40 13.15 -3.27
N LEU A 119 6.38 12.41 -2.73
CA LEU A 119 6.52 10.97 -2.94
C LEU A 119 5.46 10.15 -2.21
N ILE A 120 5.01 10.60 -1.04
CA ILE A 120 3.87 9.99 -0.37
C ILE A 120 2.63 10.50 -1.10
N PRO A 121 1.71 9.64 -1.58
CA PRO A 121 0.43 10.14 -2.06
C PRO A 121 -0.20 10.96 -0.91
N PRO A 122 -0.64 12.21 -1.14
CA PRO A 122 -1.26 13.00 -0.08
C PRO A 122 -2.47 12.22 0.42
N THR A 123 -2.33 11.60 1.59
CA THR A 123 -3.40 10.81 2.20
C THR A 123 -4.45 11.78 2.72
N SER A 124 -5.29 12.29 1.82
CA SER A 124 -6.52 13.02 2.14
C SER A 124 -7.66 12.10 2.57
N LEU A 125 -7.42 10.79 2.66
CA LEU A 125 -8.34 9.80 3.20
C LEU A 125 -7.92 9.39 4.61
N VAL A 126 -8.61 10.03 5.57
CA VAL A 126 -8.93 9.59 6.93
C VAL A 126 -7.74 9.40 7.89
N LEU A 127 -7.59 10.33 8.86
CA LEU A 127 -7.40 9.88 10.24
C LEU A 127 -8.75 9.23 10.63
N PRO A 128 -8.89 7.91 10.78
CA PRO A 128 -9.95 7.42 11.63
C PRO A 128 -9.49 7.76 13.05
N LEU A 129 -9.86 8.96 13.50
CA LEU A 129 -10.04 9.22 14.92
C LEU A 129 -11.13 8.25 15.39
N ILE A 130 -10.72 7.05 15.79
CA ILE A 130 -11.16 6.56 17.09
C ILE A 130 -10.43 7.51 18.04
N GLY A 131 -11.00 8.68 18.37
CA GLY A 131 -12.28 8.78 19.04
C GLY A 131 -11.90 8.59 20.50
N GLU A 132 -11.56 9.71 21.15
CA GLU A 132 -11.64 9.75 22.61
C GLU A 132 -13.07 9.42 23.05
#